data_AF-A0A3R6RQ77-F1
#
_entry.id   AF-A0A3R6RQ77-F1
#
_cell.length_a   1.000
_cell.length_b   1.000
_cell.length_c   1.000
_cell.angle_alpha   90.00
_cell.angle_beta   90.00
_cell.angle_gamma   90.00
#
_symmetry.space_group_name_H-M   'P 1'
#
loop_
_entity.id
_entity.type
_entity.pdbx_description
1 polymer ?
#
loop_
_entity_poly.entity_id
_entity_poly.type
_entity_poly.pdbx_seq_one_letter_code
_entity_poly.pdbx_strand_id
1 'polypeptide(L)'
;MEDKASKVLVKNSQDKIELLRNSDRCDKYDYLVAVGCGAIGGIIDIFLVGSPGTSTLEKWSDEQVDKTVKGFAKAVGWSPKDAQKSNVASAIGFLEKKFKVNYDQRHTADVGNLFNMNTRNHHLMSLSHSPDIVGLFFSILNQFTSTSSFAAGGQLITISTDTFELQGKNFVAKIFSGIANWFGHIMSDIAGSSGSRGNTGRGAGVALPFYELFQFGKFGKFSVEKDKQDLAVIATRAFQEGYDFRFGLATAVPMIIMDLSIRLIWALRRHFQYEKPFKECIPTSQHADLRVMLLLGNGTLCVIDGADAAIRSGGNFLAMFTRLNLIAWFRFVSLVLKEICIRLGIKEVLQKELEAFKRVNDAILLYLAELEKTDVEAYKREVESYTEYCSLIEKTSNEETLNMALILSFKQLEIEKAWDGDFDEFMNHRSNHLVFE
;
A
#
# COMPACT_ATOMS: atom_id res chain seq x y z
N MET A 1 -0.69 -48.19 -14.41
CA MET A 1 -1.05 -46.75 -14.28
C MET A 1 -0.03 -45.99 -13.42
N GLU A 2 0.58 -46.63 -12.42
CA GLU A 2 1.63 -46.04 -11.55
C GLU A 2 2.90 -45.57 -12.29
N ASP A 3 3.37 -46.29 -13.32
CA ASP A 3 4.63 -45.96 -14.01
C ASP A 3 4.58 -44.63 -14.81
N LYS A 4 3.39 -44.27 -15.32
CA LYS A 4 3.20 -43.01 -16.06
C LYS A 4 3.13 -41.81 -15.11
N ALA A 5 2.50 -41.98 -13.94
CA ALA A 5 2.41 -40.94 -12.93
C ALA A 5 3.78 -40.65 -12.29
N SER A 6 4.56 -41.68 -11.97
CA SER A 6 5.94 -41.50 -11.49
C SER A 6 6.84 -40.82 -12.52
N LYS A 7 6.78 -41.20 -13.80
CA LYS A 7 7.58 -40.56 -14.86
C LYS A 7 7.21 -39.09 -15.07
N VAL A 8 5.93 -38.74 -14.98
CA VAL A 8 5.46 -37.35 -15.06
C VAL A 8 5.90 -36.54 -13.82
N LEU A 9 5.86 -37.13 -12.63
CA LEU A 9 6.34 -36.48 -11.40
C LEU A 9 7.86 -36.25 -11.42
N VAL A 10 8.64 -37.24 -11.86
CA VAL A 10 10.09 -37.13 -12.00
C VAL A 10 10.46 -36.09 -13.05
N LYS A 11 9.80 -36.09 -14.21
CA LYS A 11 10.03 -35.10 -15.27
C LYS A 11 9.67 -33.68 -14.81
N ASN A 12 8.49 -33.49 -14.19
CA ASN A 12 8.12 -32.20 -13.60
C ASN A 12 9.08 -31.76 -12.48
N SER A 13 9.64 -32.69 -11.72
CA SER A 13 10.64 -32.37 -10.70
C SER A 13 11.98 -31.97 -11.32
N GLN A 14 12.43 -32.65 -12.37
CA GLN A 14 13.64 -32.31 -13.10
C GLN A 14 13.50 -30.96 -13.81
N ASP A 15 12.38 -30.71 -14.50
CA ASP A 15 12.10 -29.44 -15.16
C ASP A 15 12.07 -28.28 -14.16
N LYS A 16 11.49 -28.47 -12.96
CA LYS A 16 11.52 -27.47 -11.87
C LYS A 16 12.92 -27.25 -11.29
N ILE A 17 13.71 -28.32 -11.13
CA ILE A 17 15.10 -28.25 -10.67
C ILE A 17 15.96 -27.53 -11.71
N GLU A 18 15.71 -27.74 -12.98
CA GLU A 18 16.43 -27.11 -14.09
C GLU A 18 16.05 -25.63 -14.23
N LEU A 19 14.78 -25.28 -14.02
CA LEU A 19 14.31 -23.89 -13.87
C LEU A 19 14.91 -23.16 -12.65
N LEU A 20 15.27 -23.91 -11.59
CA LEU A 20 15.98 -23.38 -10.43
C LEU A 20 17.49 -23.26 -10.66
N ARG A 21 18.08 -24.16 -11.46
CA ARG A 21 19.54 -24.23 -11.69
C ARG A 21 20.04 -23.38 -12.84
N ASN A 22 19.29 -23.28 -13.94
CA ASN A 22 19.80 -22.69 -15.18
C ASN A 22 19.63 -21.16 -15.25
N SER A 23 18.84 -20.54 -14.36
CA SER A 23 18.65 -19.08 -14.29
C SER A 23 19.44 -18.40 -13.17
N ASP A 24 19.93 -19.15 -12.19
CA ASP A 24 20.53 -18.60 -10.96
C ASP A 24 22.04 -18.88 -10.88
N ARG A 25 22.83 -17.81 -10.83
CA ARG A 25 24.32 -17.86 -10.86
C ARG A 25 24.97 -17.95 -9.46
N CYS A 26 24.27 -18.42 -8.44
CA CYS A 26 24.86 -18.55 -7.11
C CYS A 26 25.94 -19.64 -7.10
N ASP A 27 27.08 -19.34 -6.50
CA ASP A 27 28.10 -20.35 -6.20
C ASP A 27 27.94 -20.95 -4.79
N LYS A 28 28.77 -21.95 -4.48
CA LYS A 28 28.74 -22.65 -3.19
C LYS A 28 28.93 -21.71 -1.98
N TYR A 29 29.69 -20.63 -2.14
CA TYR A 29 29.93 -19.68 -1.05
C TYR A 29 28.76 -18.73 -0.90
N ASP A 30 28.03 -18.40 -1.98
CA ASP A 30 26.80 -17.60 -1.89
C ASP A 30 25.75 -18.31 -1.02
N TYR A 31 25.59 -19.62 -1.25
CA TYR A 31 24.71 -20.45 -0.44
C TYR A 31 25.17 -20.52 1.02
N LEU A 32 26.47 -20.74 1.26
CA LEU A 32 27.02 -20.82 2.62
C LEU A 32 26.85 -19.50 3.37
N VAL A 33 27.12 -18.36 2.72
CA VAL A 33 26.92 -17.03 3.29
C VAL A 33 25.45 -16.79 3.60
N ALA A 34 24.55 -17.09 2.67
CA ALA A 34 23.12 -16.90 2.86
C ALA A 34 22.60 -17.68 4.08
N VAL A 35 22.91 -18.98 4.16
CA VAL A 35 22.52 -19.83 5.28
C VAL A 35 23.20 -19.38 6.58
N GLY A 36 24.49 -19.02 6.54
CA GLY A 36 25.21 -18.52 7.71
C GLY A 36 24.62 -17.23 8.27
N CYS A 37 24.32 -16.24 7.44
CA CYS A 37 23.63 -15.02 7.85
C CYS A 37 22.21 -15.31 8.37
N GLY A 38 21.49 -16.24 7.72
CA GLY A 38 20.21 -16.76 8.19
C GLY A 38 20.28 -17.33 9.61
N ALA A 39 21.30 -18.15 9.88
CA ALA A 39 21.55 -18.73 11.18
C ALA A 39 21.88 -17.67 12.25
N ILE A 40 22.70 -16.67 11.91
CA ILE A 40 22.96 -15.53 12.79
C ILE A 40 21.67 -14.79 13.13
N GLY A 41 20.81 -14.54 12.14
CA GLY A 41 19.49 -13.96 12.36
C GLY A 41 18.62 -14.79 13.32
N GLY A 42 18.55 -16.10 13.11
CA GLY A 42 17.82 -17.01 14.01
C GLY A 42 18.38 -17.03 15.44
N ILE A 43 19.70 -16.97 15.61
CA ILE A 43 20.33 -16.90 16.94
C ILE A 43 19.96 -15.58 17.64
N ILE A 44 20.05 -14.44 16.93
CA ILE A 44 19.64 -13.13 17.48
C ILE A 44 18.18 -13.18 17.91
N ASP A 45 17.32 -13.77 17.09
CA ASP A 45 15.91 -13.91 17.40
C ASP A 45 15.67 -14.72 18.69
N ILE A 46 16.25 -15.91 18.80
CA ILE A 46 16.12 -16.80 19.97
C ILE A 46 16.55 -16.10 21.27
N PHE A 47 17.71 -15.44 21.26
CA PHE A 47 18.33 -14.95 22.49
C PHE A 47 17.98 -13.51 22.83
N LEU A 48 17.69 -12.66 21.84
CA LEU A 48 17.48 -11.23 22.04
C LEU A 48 16.02 -10.80 21.82
N VAL A 49 15.26 -11.51 20.98
CA VAL A 49 13.82 -11.26 20.77
C VAL A 49 12.98 -12.13 21.71
N GLY A 50 12.96 -13.44 21.56
CA GLY A 50 12.18 -14.33 22.42
C GLY A 50 10.68 -14.04 22.40
N SER A 51 10.05 -13.92 23.58
CA SER A 51 8.63 -13.58 23.74
C SER A 51 8.41 -12.23 24.41
N PRO A 52 7.26 -11.57 24.17
CA PRO A 52 6.86 -10.37 24.90
C PRO A 52 7.02 -10.53 26.42
N GLY A 53 7.49 -9.49 27.10
CA GLY A 53 7.77 -9.44 28.54
C GLY A 53 9.10 -10.07 28.96
N THR A 54 9.70 -10.94 28.14
CA THR A 54 11.00 -11.59 28.41
C THR A 54 12.13 -11.12 27.49
N SER A 55 11.77 -10.31 26.50
CA SER A 55 12.66 -9.87 25.44
C SER A 55 13.67 -8.82 25.90
N THR A 56 14.92 -8.93 25.41
CA THR A 56 15.93 -7.89 25.64
C THR A 56 15.72 -6.74 24.66
N LEU A 57 15.41 -7.04 23.40
CA LEU A 57 15.18 -6.03 22.35
C LEU A 57 13.86 -5.28 22.52
N GLU A 58 12.85 -5.86 23.18
CA GLU A 58 11.59 -5.16 23.47
C GLU A 58 11.81 -3.87 24.26
N LYS A 59 12.72 -3.89 25.26
CA LYS A 59 13.07 -2.68 26.02
C LYS A 59 13.65 -1.61 25.12
N TRP A 60 14.55 -1.99 24.22
CA TRP A 60 15.14 -1.07 23.25
C TRP A 60 14.06 -0.51 22.31
N SER A 61 13.16 -1.33 21.78
CA SER A 61 12.10 -0.87 20.89
C SER A 61 11.08 0.03 21.59
N ASP A 62 10.71 -0.29 22.83
CA ASP A 62 9.81 0.54 23.64
C ASP A 62 10.44 1.92 23.86
N GLU A 63 11.74 1.99 24.19
CA GLU A 63 12.47 3.26 24.33
C GLU A 63 12.54 4.07 23.02
N GLN A 64 12.74 3.41 21.87
CA GLN A 64 12.74 4.09 20.58
C GLN A 64 11.35 4.67 20.26
N VAL A 65 10.28 3.93 20.53
CA VAL A 65 8.91 4.41 20.32
C VAL A 65 8.59 5.55 21.27
N ASP A 66 8.93 5.46 22.55
CA ASP A 66 8.78 6.57 23.51
C ASP A 66 9.51 7.84 23.05
N LYS A 67 10.74 7.70 22.55
CA LYS A 67 11.52 8.83 21.99
C LYS A 67 10.84 9.43 20.77
N THR A 68 10.30 8.58 19.90
CA THR A 68 9.61 8.98 18.67
C THR A 68 8.32 9.73 18.98
N VAL A 69 7.50 9.22 19.90
CA VAL A 69 6.28 9.88 20.41
C VAL A 69 6.61 11.25 21.00
N LYS A 70 7.64 11.34 21.86
CA LYS A 70 8.08 12.63 22.42
C LYS A 70 8.58 13.60 21.35
N GLY A 71 9.32 13.11 20.36
CA GLY A 71 9.81 13.90 19.23
C GLY A 71 8.67 14.45 18.38
N PHE A 72 7.72 13.59 18.02
CA PHE A 72 6.52 13.95 17.27
C PHE A 72 5.67 14.95 18.04
N ALA A 73 5.41 14.70 19.32
CA ALA A 73 4.67 15.62 20.19
C ALA A 73 5.31 17.02 20.18
N LYS A 74 6.64 17.12 20.32
CA LYS A 74 7.36 18.41 20.23
C LYS A 74 7.19 19.07 18.87
N ALA A 75 7.33 18.31 17.78
CA ALA A 75 7.18 18.82 16.42
C ALA A 75 5.78 19.39 16.16
N VAL A 76 4.76 18.84 16.83
CA VAL A 76 3.37 19.32 16.73
C VAL A 76 2.95 20.22 17.90
N GLY A 77 3.90 20.81 18.63
CA GLY A 77 3.64 21.91 19.58
C GLY A 77 3.51 21.51 21.05
N TRP A 78 3.94 20.32 21.45
CA TRP A 78 4.04 19.95 22.87
C TRP A 78 5.18 20.73 23.54
N SER A 79 4.82 21.62 24.46
CA SER A 79 5.75 22.42 25.26
C SER A 79 5.57 22.13 26.76
N PRO A 80 6.16 21.02 27.26
CA PRO A 80 6.03 20.65 28.67
C PRO A 80 6.92 21.52 29.57
N LYS A 81 6.49 21.70 30.83
CA LYS A 81 7.36 22.21 31.90
C LYS A 81 8.59 21.30 32.05
N ASP A 82 9.71 21.82 32.54
CA ASP A 82 10.98 21.07 32.62
C ASP A 82 10.85 19.70 33.28
N ALA A 83 10.09 19.61 34.39
CA ALA A 83 9.83 18.36 35.10
C ALA A 83 9.09 17.29 34.29
N GLN A 84 8.43 17.65 33.18
CA GLN A 84 7.63 16.76 32.33
C GLN A 84 8.30 16.47 30.97
N LYS A 85 9.46 17.07 30.67
CA LYS A 85 10.16 16.91 29.37
C LYS A 85 10.55 15.46 29.07
N SER A 86 10.82 14.66 30.10
CA SER A 86 11.15 13.23 29.98
C SER A 86 9.92 12.32 30.06
N ASN A 87 8.76 12.82 30.51
CA ASN A 87 7.57 12.03 30.75
C ASN A 87 6.81 11.73 29.46
N VAL A 88 6.88 10.47 29.01
CA VAL A 88 6.16 10.03 27.81
C VAL A 88 4.64 10.07 27.97
N ALA A 89 4.11 9.80 29.18
CA ALA A 89 2.66 9.86 29.43
C ALA A 89 2.11 11.28 29.23
N SER A 90 2.91 12.31 29.54
CA SER A 90 2.53 13.70 29.28
C SER A 90 2.51 14.02 27.79
N ALA A 91 3.45 13.49 27.01
CA ALA A 91 3.46 13.64 25.55
C ALA A 91 2.25 12.94 24.91
N ILE A 92 1.98 11.70 25.31
CA ILE A 92 0.83 10.92 24.86
C ILE A 92 -0.47 11.66 25.18
N GLY A 93 -0.66 12.10 26.42
CA GLY A 93 -1.87 12.81 26.82
C GLY A 93 -2.07 14.17 26.11
N PHE A 94 -1.00 14.79 25.60
CA PHE A 94 -1.10 15.94 24.70
C PHE A 94 -1.59 15.53 23.30
N LEU A 95 -1.03 14.45 22.74
CA LEU A 95 -1.42 13.93 21.43
C LEU A 95 -2.87 13.42 21.43
N GLU A 96 -3.28 12.65 22.44
CA GLU A 96 -4.67 12.17 22.63
C GLU A 96 -5.69 13.33 22.61
N LYS A 97 -5.31 14.49 23.18
CA LYS A 97 -6.18 15.68 23.18
C LYS A 97 -6.18 16.44 21.87
N LYS A 98 -5.05 16.42 21.16
CA LYS A 98 -4.85 17.17 19.91
C LYS A 98 -5.45 16.45 18.71
N PHE A 99 -5.30 15.13 18.66
CA PHE A 99 -5.73 14.28 17.56
C PHE A 99 -6.91 13.41 17.99
N LYS A 100 -8.00 14.07 18.38
CA LYS A 100 -9.23 13.38 18.78
C LYS A 100 -9.89 12.75 17.56
N VAL A 101 -10.53 11.61 17.80
CA VAL A 101 -11.28 10.85 16.80
C VAL A 101 -12.58 10.34 17.43
N ASN A 102 -13.55 10.00 16.61
CA ASN A 102 -14.85 9.49 17.04
C ASN A 102 -14.91 7.97 17.22
N TYR A 103 -13.84 7.26 16.85
CA TYR A 103 -13.76 5.79 16.83
C TYR A 103 -12.88 5.19 17.95
N ASP A 104 -12.60 5.95 19.02
CA ASP A 104 -11.78 5.56 20.19
C ASP A 104 -12.63 4.98 21.34
N GLN A 105 -13.56 4.05 21.03
CA GLN A 105 -14.32 3.34 22.06
C GLN A 105 -13.42 2.36 22.80
N ARG A 106 -13.52 2.30 24.13
CA ARG A 106 -12.53 1.62 25.00
C ARG A 106 -13.05 0.32 25.60
N HIS A 107 -14.36 0.23 25.81
CA HIS A 107 -14.99 -0.86 26.53
C HIS A 107 -16.30 -1.31 25.88
N THR A 108 -16.77 -2.51 26.24
CA THR A 108 -18.06 -3.08 25.80
C THR A 108 -19.26 -2.14 25.94
N ALA A 109 -19.28 -1.31 27.00
CA ALA A 109 -20.36 -0.36 27.24
C ALA A 109 -20.40 0.77 26.18
N ASP A 110 -19.24 1.20 25.68
CA ASP A 110 -19.12 2.28 24.69
C ASP A 110 -19.68 1.88 23.32
N VAL A 111 -19.80 0.57 23.08
CA VAL A 111 -20.35 -0.02 21.85
C VAL A 111 -21.75 -0.61 22.07
N GLY A 112 -22.46 -0.17 23.12
CA GLY A 112 -23.82 -0.63 23.40
C GLY A 112 -23.94 -2.11 23.78
N ASN A 113 -22.86 -2.71 24.30
CA ASN A 113 -22.75 -4.13 24.63
C ASN A 113 -22.92 -5.09 23.44
N LEU A 114 -22.67 -4.63 22.21
CA LEU A 114 -22.78 -5.46 21.00
C LEU A 114 -21.74 -6.60 20.96
N PHE A 115 -20.54 -6.37 21.48
CA PHE A 115 -19.46 -7.35 21.56
C PHE A 115 -18.49 -7.02 22.70
N ASN A 116 -17.74 -8.02 23.15
CA ASN A 116 -16.82 -7.86 24.28
C ASN A 116 -15.51 -7.18 23.87
N MET A 117 -15.19 -6.06 24.52
CA MET A 117 -13.97 -5.29 24.31
C MET A 117 -13.52 -4.59 25.60
N ASN A 118 -12.21 -4.36 25.73
CA ASN A 118 -11.62 -3.63 26.84
C ASN A 118 -10.38 -2.84 26.42
N THR A 119 -9.80 -2.09 27.35
CA THR A 119 -8.62 -1.25 27.11
C THR A 119 -7.39 -2.01 26.65
N ARG A 120 -7.32 -3.34 26.81
CA ARG A 120 -6.19 -4.16 26.35
C ARG A 120 -6.33 -4.63 24.90
N ASN A 121 -7.51 -4.59 24.29
CA ASN A 121 -7.71 -5.08 22.92
C ASN A 121 -8.43 -4.11 21.98
N HIS A 122 -8.96 -2.98 22.45
CA HIS A 122 -9.69 -2.07 21.58
C HIS A 122 -8.87 -1.52 20.40
N HIS A 123 -7.58 -1.21 20.58
CA HIS A 123 -6.69 -0.82 19.46
C HIS A 123 -6.51 -1.91 18.39
N LEU A 124 -6.77 -3.18 18.73
CA LEU A 124 -6.78 -4.27 17.75
C LEU A 124 -8.16 -4.46 17.11
N MET A 125 -9.22 -4.26 17.90
CA MET A 125 -10.59 -4.52 17.44
C MET A 125 -11.14 -3.38 16.58
N SER A 126 -10.84 -2.13 16.90
CA SER A 126 -11.23 -0.96 16.11
C SER A 126 -10.25 -0.81 14.95
N LEU A 127 -10.75 -1.01 13.72
CA LEU A 127 -9.92 -1.13 12.52
C LEU A 127 -9.09 0.15 12.27
N SER A 128 -9.64 1.30 12.66
CA SER A 128 -9.02 2.62 12.48
C SER A 128 -7.71 2.81 13.26
N HIS A 129 -7.42 1.99 14.28
CA HIS A 129 -6.14 2.04 15.03
C HIS A 129 -5.03 1.19 14.41
N SER A 130 -5.29 0.49 13.30
CA SER A 130 -4.27 -0.35 12.64
C SER A 130 -3.32 0.53 11.83
N PRO A 131 -1.98 0.46 12.01
CA PRO A 131 -1.02 1.35 11.35
C PRO A 131 -0.72 0.92 9.89
N ASP A 132 -1.76 0.84 9.08
CA ASP A 132 -1.69 0.40 7.68
C ASP A 132 -2.77 1.09 6.82
N ILE A 133 -2.87 0.66 5.56
CA ILE A 133 -3.81 1.24 4.59
C ILE A 133 -5.29 0.92 4.92
N VAL A 134 -5.56 -0.22 5.57
CA VAL A 134 -6.91 -0.60 6.00
C VAL A 134 -7.34 0.31 7.14
N GLY A 135 -6.47 0.50 8.14
CA GLY A 135 -6.74 1.42 9.24
C GLY A 135 -6.88 2.87 8.78
N LEU A 136 -6.04 3.32 7.84
CA LEU A 136 -6.18 4.66 7.25
C LEU A 136 -7.53 4.83 6.53
N PHE A 137 -7.94 3.83 5.73
CA PHE A 137 -9.21 3.85 5.02
C PHE A 137 -10.39 3.96 6.01
N PHE A 138 -10.44 3.09 7.01
CA PHE A 138 -11.52 3.10 7.99
C PHE A 138 -11.52 4.36 8.83
N SER A 139 -10.36 4.86 9.23
CA SER A 139 -10.23 6.13 9.95
C SER A 139 -10.84 7.30 9.17
N ILE A 140 -10.53 7.43 7.88
CA ILE A 140 -11.10 8.50 7.04
C ILE A 140 -12.61 8.29 6.93
N LEU A 141 -13.05 7.09 6.53
CA LEU A 141 -14.46 6.75 6.38
C LEU A 141 -15.26 7.08 7.66
N ASN A 142 -14.79 6.61 8.80
CA ASN A 142 -15.43 6.76 10.10
C ASN A 142 -15.54 8.21 10.55
N GLN A 143 -14.54 9.05 10.27
CA GLN A 143 -14.63 10.49 10.52
C GLN A 143 -15.63 11.18 9.58
N PHE A 144 -15.72 10.75 8.32
CA PHE A 144 -16.67 11.30 7.36
C PHE A 144 -18.12 10.94 7.67
N THR A 145 -18.37 9.70 8.10
CA THR A 145 -19.72 9.17 8.32
C THR A 145 -20.18 9.24 9.77
N SER A 146 -19.35 9.74 10.70
CA SER A 146 -19.62 9.70 12.14
C SER A 146 -19.98 8.29 12.62
N THR A 147 -19.13 7.33 12.26
CA THR A 147 -19.27 5.92 12.66
C THR A 147 -17.96 5.40 13.25
N SER A 148 -17.97 4.19 13.79
CA SER A 148 -16.77 3.44 14.20
C SER A 148 -16.87 2.00 13.72
N SER A 149 -15.80 1.45 13.16
CA SER A 149 -15.78 0.12 12.51
C SER A 149 -14.85 -0.85 13.25
N PHE A 150 -15.37 -2.03 13.57
CA PHE A 150 -14.70 -3.04 14.38
C PHE A 150 -14.65 -4.39 13.67
N ALA A 151 -13.56 -5.12 13.88
CA ALA A 151 -13.49 -6.55 13.58
C ALA A 151 -13.70 -7.35 14.88
N ALA A 152 -14.88 -7.94 15.03
CA ALA A 152 -15.26 -8.68 16.23
C ALA A 152 -15.98 -9.98 15.86
N GLY A 153 -15.61 -11.09 16.50
CA GLY A 153 -16.27 -12.38 16.28
C GLY A 153 -16.15 -12.92 14.85
N GLY A 154 -15.20 -12.44 14.06
CA GLY A 154 -15.07 -12.78 12.64
C GLY A 154 -15.91 -11.93 11.69
N GLN A 155 -16.53 -10.86 12.17
CA GLN A 155 -17.42 -9.99 11.40
C GLN A 155 -16.96 -8.54 11.48
N LEU A 156 -17.28 -7.77 10.43
CA LEU A 156 -17.16 -6.33 10.41
C LEU A 156 -18.43 -5.73 11.03
N ILE A 157 -18.28 -5.01 12.13
CA ILE A 157 -19.38 -4.37 12.86
C ILE A 157 -19.15 -2.86 12.82
N THR A 158 -20.10 -2.10 12.30
CA THR A 158 -20.04 -0.63 12.28
C THR A 158 -21.15 -0.06 13.13
N ILE A 159 -20.81 0.87 14.01
CA ILE A 159 -21.75 1.58 14.88
C ILE A 159 -21.76 3.08 14.56
N SER A 160 -22.87 3.75 14.81
CA SER A 160 -22.94 5.21 14.79
C SER A 160 -22.26 5.80 16.02
N THR A 161 -21.62 6.95 15.85
CA THR A 161 -20.98 7.72 16.92
C THR A 161 -21.59 9.11 17.00
N ASP A 162 -21.19 9.88 18.00
CA ASP A 162 -21.46 11.33 18.01
C ASP A 162 -20.94 11.98 16.73
N THR A 163 -21.62 13.05 16.30
CA THR A 163 -21.26 13.80 15.10
C THR A 163 -19.82 14.29 15.20
N PHE A 164 -19.00 13.91 14.24
CA PHE A 164 -17.60 14.30 14.18
C PHE A 164 -17.36 15.22 12.99
N GLU A 165 -16.94 16.46 13.25
CA GLU A 165 -16.65 17.42 12.19
C GLU A 165 -15.19 17.29 11.71
N LEU A 166 -15.03 16.69 10.53
CA LEU A 166 -13.74 16.64 9.86
C LEU A 166 -13.36 18.02 9.32
N GLN A 167 -12.22 18.54 9.78
CA GLN A 167 -11.73 19.87 9.45
C GLN A 167 -11.35 20.00 7.96
N GLY A 168 -11.80 21.06 7.29
CA GLY A 168 -11.43 21.35 5.90
C GLY A 168 -12.55 22.04 5.11
N LYS A 169 -12.18 23.05 4.30
CA LYS A 169 -13.15 23.86 3.53
C LYS A 169 -13.71 23.17 2.29
N ASN A 170 -13.05 22.12 1.81
CA ASN A 170 -13.46 21.34 0.64
C ASN A 170 -13.13 19.86 0.84
N PHE A 171 -13.58 19.01 -0.08
CA PHE A 171 -13.41 17.56 0.00
C PHE A 171 -11.95 17.11 0.10
N VAL A 172 -11.05 17.68 -0.72
CA VAL A 172 -9.62 17.34 -0.72
C VAL A 172 -8.95 17.73 0.60
N ALA A 173 -9.24 18.94 1.10
CA ALA A 173 -8.73 19.40 2.39
C ALA A 173 -9.24 18.54 3.56
N LYS A 174 -10.49 18.08 3.48
CA LYS A 174 -11.07 17.14 4.45
C LYS A 174 -10.32 15.82 4.47
N ILE A 175 -10.04 15.22 3.30
CA ILE A 175 -9.21 14.00 3.22
C ILE A 175 -7.83 14.23 3.82
N PHE A 176 -7.15 15.32 3.46
CA PHE A 176 -5.84 15.64 4.01
C PHE A 176 -5.86 15.75 5.55
N SER A 177 -6.84 16.48 6.10
CA SER A 177 -7.01 16.59 7.55
C SER A 177 -7.29 15.24 8.19
N GLY A 178 -8.09 14.38 7.56
CA GLY A 178 -8.35 13.01 8.03
C GLY A 178 -7.08 12.16 8.11
N ILE A 179 -6.23 12.22 7.07
CA ILE A 179 -4.93 11.54 7.04
C ILE A 179 -4.02 12.07 8.15
N ALA A 180 -3.91 13.40 8.29
CA ALA A 180 -3.06 14.01 9.30
C ALA A 180 -3.54 13.71 10.73
N ASN A 181 -4.86 13.73 10.95
CA ASN A 181 -5.47 13.44 12.23
C ASN A 181 -5.25 11.97 12.63
N TRP A 182 -5.45 11.05 11.67
CA TRP A 182 -5.17 9.63 11.87
C TRP A 182 -3.72 9.36 12.24
N PHE A 183 -2.77 9.96 11.51
CA PHE A 183 -1.34 9.77 11.81
C PHE A 183 -1.01 10.26 13.22
N GLY A 184 -1.55 11.42 13.62
CA GLY A 184 -1.37 11.95 14.96
C GLY A 184 -2.00 11.10 16.06
N HIS A 185 -3.14 10.48 15.78
CA HIS A 185 -3.85 9.58 16.69
C HIS A 185 -3.13 8.23 16.84
N ILE A 186 -2.69 7.60 15.75
CA ILE A 186 -1.82 6.40 15.83
C ILE A 186 -0.56 6.70 16.65
N MET A 187 0.04 7.89 16.48
CA MET A 187 1.19 8.31 17.27
C MET A 187 0.89 8.53 18.75
N SER A 188 -0.35 8.82 19.16
CA SER A 188 -0.69 8.79 20.59
C SER A 188 -0.75 7.36 21.13
N ASP A 189 -1.26 6.43 20.33
CA ASP A 189 -1.63 5.10 20.81
C ASP A 189 -0.48 4.09 20.71
N ILE A 190 0.50 4.32 19.83
CA ILE A 190 1.61 3.40 19.54
C ILE A 190 2.46 3.04 20.76
N ALA A 191 2.55 3.93 21.75
CA ALA A 191 3.25 3.72 23.03
C ALA A 191 2.31 3.31 24.18
N GLY A 192 1.03 3.09 23.89
CA GLY A 192 -0.02 2.91 24.88
C GLY A 192 -0.62 4.22 25.39
N SER A 193 -1.67 4.12 26.21
CA SER A 193 -2.40 5.30 26.69
C SER A 193 -1.70 6.05 27.81
N SER A 194 -1.98 7.35 27.91
CA SER A 194 -1.42 8.22 28.95
C SER A 194 -1.69 7.71 30.37
N GLY A 195 -2.90 7.16 30.61
CA GLY A 195 -3.28 6.59 31.90
C GLY A 195 -2.48 5.32 32.27
N SER A 196 -2.24 4.44 31.31
CA SER A 196 -1.46 3.21 31.55
C SER A 196 0.01 3.55 31.82
N ARG A 197 0.58 4.47 31.03
CA ARG A 197 1.98 4.90 31.13
C ARG A 197 2.24 5.73 32.40
N GLY A 198 1.25 6.49 32.87
CA GLY A 198 1.32 7.23 34.14
C GLY A 198 1.37 6.34 35.38
N ASN A 199 0.78 5.14 35.31
CA ASN A 199 0.71 4.18 36.41
C ASN A 199 1.77 3.06 36.31
N THR A 200 2.93 3.33 35.71
CA THR A 200 4.06 2.39 35.51
C THR A 200 3.80 1.20 34.57
N GLY A 201 2.64 1.13 33.91
CA GLY A 201 2.33 0.08 32.94
C GLY A 201 2.93 0.33 31.55
N ARG A 202 3.12 -0.74 30.77
CA ARG A 202 3.49 -0.67 29.35
C ARG A 202 2.34 -0.15 28.47
N GLY A 203 1.09 -0.41 28.87
CA GLY A 203 -0.12 -0.08 28.12
C GLY A 203 -0.28 -0.94 26.85
N ALA A 204 -1.49 -0.99 26.28
CA ALA A 204 -1.71 -1.62 24.99
C ALA A 204 -1.30 -0.65 23.87
N GLY A 205 -0.28 -1.00 23.09
CA GLY A 205 0.11 -0.23 21.89
C GLY A 205 -0.88 -0.43 20.74
N VAL A 206 -0.50 -0.06 19.52
CA VAL A 206 -1.25 -0.42 18.31
C VAL A 206 -0.76 -1.76 17.74
N ALA A 207 -1.60 -2.43 16.96
CA ALA A 207 -1.24 -3.71 16.35
C ALA A 207 -0.12 -3.55 15.30
N LEU A 208 0.50 -4.65 14.89
CA LEU A 208 1.35 -4.64 13.70
C LEU A 208 0.49 -4.35 12.47
N PRO A 209 1.04 -3.77 11.38
CA PRO A 209 0.32 -3.62 10.12
C PRO A 209 -0.35 -4.92 9.67
N PHE A 210 -1.63 -4.86 9.31
CA PHE A 210 -2.48 -5.98 8.86
C PHE A 210 -2.77 -7.05 9.91
N TYR A 211 -2.36 -6.86 11.16
CA TYR A 211 -2.58 -7.84 12.23
C TYR A 211 -4.05 -7.90 12.67
N GLU A 212 -4.80 -6.80 12.52
CA GLU A 212 -6.25 -6.74 12.71
C GLU A 212 -7.00 -7.74 11.83
N LEU A 213 -6.46 -8.12 10.66
CA LEU A 213 -7.08 -9.09 9.77
C LEU A 213 -7.18 -10.50 10.39
N PHE A 214 -6.33 -10.82 11.38
CA PHE A 214 -6.45 -12.07 12.13
C PHE A 214 -7.80 -12.19 12.85
N GLN A 215 -8.48 -11.08 13.16
CA GLN A 215 -9.81 -11.10 13.78
C GLN A 215 -10.87 -11.80 12.91
N PHE A 216 -10.68 -11.86 11.59
CA PHE A 216 -11.55 -12.59 10.66
C PHE A 216 -11.24 -14.09 10.59
N GLY A 217 -10.12 -14.55 11.16
CA GLY A 217 -9.65 -15.93 11.14
C GLY A 217 -10.37 -16.86 12.11
N LYS A 218 -11.69 -17.06 11.97
CA LYS A 218 -12.49 -17.97 12.81
C LYS A 218 -12.34 -19.46 12.41
N PHE A 219 -11.12 -19.89 12.16
CA PHE A 219 -10.80 -21.27 11.80
C PHE A 219 -9.68 -21.85 12.67
N GLY A 220 -9.54 -23.17 12.63
CA GLY A 220 -8.59 -23.91 13.45
C GLY A 220 -9.13 -24.19 14.86
N LYS A 221 -8.55 -25.21 15.50
CA LYS A 221 -8.82 -25.59 16.89
C LYS A 221 -7.49 -25.85 17.58
N PHE A 222 -6.83 -24.78 17.99
CA PHE A 222 -5.49 -24.80 18.56
C PHE A 222 -5.54 -25.03 20.06
N SER A 223 -4.69 -25.93 20.55
CA SER A 223 -4.61 -26.24 21.98
C SER A 223 -3.89 -25.13 22.73
N VAL A 224 -4.57 -24.56 23.71
CA VAL A 224 -3.99 -23.66 24.72
C VAL A 224 -4.33 -24.26 26.08
N GLU A 225 -3.33 -24.88 26.71
CA GLU A 225 -3.51 -25.67 27.93
C GLU A 225 -4.59 -26.75 27.73
N LYS A 226 -5.75 -26.62 28.40
CA LYS A 226 -6.88 -27.56 28.31
C LYS A 226 -7.95 -27.15 27.30
N ASP A 227 -7.90 -25.91 26.80
CA ASP A 227 -8.92 -25.35 25.93
C ASP A 227 -8.51 -25.36 24.46
N LYS A 228 -9.51 -25.36 23.57
CA LYS A 228 -9.29 -25.18 22.13
C LYS A 228 -9.79 -23.82 21.68
N GLN A 229 -8.92 -23.07 21.03
CA GLN A 229 -9.19 -21.71 20.56
C GLN A 229 -8.95 -21.59 19.06
N ASP A 230 -9.68 -20.69 18.40
CA ASP A 230 -9.46 -20.36 16.98
C ASP A 230 -8.34 -19.33 16.81
N LEU A 231 -7.87 -19.14 15.56
CA LEU A 231 -6.75 -18.23 15.25
C LEU A 231 -7.04 -16.79 15.70
N ALA A 232 -8.25 -16.28 15.51
CA ALA A 232 -8.63 -14.94 15.92
C ALA A 232 -8.45 -14.74 17.44
N VAL A 233 -8.91 -15.70 18.25
CA VAL A 233 -8.73 -15.65 19.72
C VAL A 233 -7.25 -15.71 20.11
N ILE A 234 -6.46 -16.57 19.45
CA ILE A 234 -5.00 -16.65 19.70
C ILE A 234 -4.32 -15.32 19.41
N ALA A 235 -4.61 -14.72 18.24
CA ALA A 235 -4.01 -13.45 17.84
C ALA A 235 -4.41 -12.31 18.78
N THR A 236 -5.68 -12.24 19.22
CA THR A 236 -6.12 -11.25 20.21
C THR A 236 -5.39 -11.42 21.53
N ARG A 237 -5.23 -12.64 22.01
CA ARG A 237 -4.50 -12.92 23.26
C ARG A 237 -3.02 -12.58 23.13
N ALA A 238 -2.38 -12.95 22.03
CA ALA A 238 -0.97 -12.62 21.78
C ALA A 238 -0.73 -11.11 21.79
N PHE A 239 -1.62 -10.33 21.15
CA PHE A 239 -1.59 -8.88 21.22
C PHE A 239 -1.73 -8.36 22.66
N GLN A 240 -2.66 -8.93 23.44
CA GLN A 240 -2.85 -8.57 24.85
C GLN A 240 -1.65 -8.91 25.74
N GLU A 241 -0.86 -9.93 25.40
CA GLU A 241 0.41 -10.28 26.06
C GLU A 241 1.57 -9.35 25.64
N GLY A 242 1.34 -8.43 24.70
CA GLY A 242 2.31 -7.42 24.31
C GLY A 242 2.89 -7.59 22.90
N TYR A 243 2.36 -8.51 22.09
CA TYR A 243 2.70 -8.65 20.66
C TYR A 243 2.10 -7.50 19.84
N ASP A 244 2.58 -6.29 20.10
CA ASP A 244 2.14 -5.05 19.46
C ASP A 244 3.24 -4.47 18.55
N PHE A 245 2.99 -3.31 17.95
CA PHE A 245 3.92 -2.67 17.03
C PHE A 245 5.35 -2.53 17.59
N ARG A 246 5.49 -2.24 18.89
CA ARG A 246 6.79 -2.05 19.54
C ARG A 246 7.54 -3.38 19.58
N PHE A 247 6.89 -4.46 20.00
CA PHE A 247 7.49 -5.81 19.92
C PHE A 247 7.79 -6.20 18.46
N GLY A 248 6.93 -5.80 17.52
CA GLY A 248 7.21 -5.87 16.09
C GLY A 248 8.57 -5.28 15.71
N LEU A 249 8.89 -4.07 16.19
CA LEU A 249 10.21 -3.48 15.93
C LEU A 249 11.37 -4.33 16.46
N ALA A 250 11.22 -4.96 17.63
CA ALA A 250 12.21 -5.89 18.16
C ALA A 250 12.37 -7.13 17.26
N THR A 251 11.26 -7.74 16.82
CA THR A 251 11.27 -8.90 15.92
C THR A 251 11.87 -8.57 14.53
N ALA A 252 11.81 -7.32 14.09
CA ALA A 252 12.40 -6.90 12.82
C ALA A 252 13.93 -6.87 12.82
N VAL A 253 14.57 -6.67 13.99
CA VAL A 253 16.02 -6.51 14.12
C VAL A 253 16.81 -7.71 13.56
N PRO A 254 16.54 -8.98 13.96
CA PRO A 254 17.27 -10.13 13.41
C PRO A 254 17.15 -10.24 11.89
N MET A 255 15.96 -10.00 11.34
CA MET A 255 15.72 -10.02 9.88
C MET A 255 16.53 -8.92 9.18
N ILE A 256 16.55 -7.69 9.71
CA ILE A 256 17.30 -6.58 9.12
C ILE A 256 18.81 -6.85 9.13
N ILE A 257 19.36 -7.31 10.26
CA ILE A 257 20.80 -7.61 10.39
C ILE A 257 21.20 -8.69 9.37
N MET A 258 20.40 -9.74 9.24
CA MET A 258 20.63 -10.82 8.30
C MET A 258 20.55 -10.34 6.84
N ASP A 259 19.48 -9.62 6.45
CA ASP A 259 19.31 -9.08 5.09
C ASP A 259 20.47 -8.14 4.71
N LEU A 260 20.90 -7.26 5.62
CA LEU A 260 22.00 -6.33 5.39
C LEU A 260 23.35 -7.05 5.28
N SER A 261 23.58 -8.07 6.11
CA SER A 261 24.82 -8.87 6.07
C SER A 261 24.96 -9.61 4.75
N ILE A 262 23.88 -10.23 4.26
CA ILE A 262 23.85 -10.90 2.95
C ILE A 262 24.19 -9.90 1.83
N ARG A 263 23.55 -8.73 1.82
CA ARG A 263 23.78 -7.70 0.81
C ARG A 263 25.21 -7.17 0.83
N LEU A 264 25.76 -6.95 2.01
CA LEU A 264 27.13 -6.46 2.18
C LEU A 264 28.13 -7.48 1.66
N ILE A 265 28.04 -8.74 2.09
CA ILE A 265 28.97 -9.79 1.66
C ILE A 265 28.84 -10.04 0.16
N TRP A 266 27.61 -10.07 -0.37
CA TRP A 266 27.38 -10.19 -1.81
C TRP A 266 28.04 -9.04 -2.59
N ALA A 267 27.88 -7.79 -2.15
CA ALA A 267 28.47 -6.62 -2.81
C ALA A 267 30.02 -6.66 -2.76
N LEU A 268 30.59 -7.02 -1.61
CA LEU A 268 32.04 -7.16 -1.45
C LEU A 268 32.61 -8.25 -2.36
N ARG A 269 31.93 -9.40 -2.46
CA ARG A 269 32.38 -10.48 -3.35
C ARG A 269 32.28 -10.08 -4.81
N ARG A 270 31.20 -9.43 -5.23
CA ARG A 270 31.06 -8.87 -6.59
C ARG A 270 32.21 -7.93 -6.95
N HIS A 271 32.60 -7.07 -6.04
CA HIS A 271 33.68 -6.11 -6.30
C HIS A 271 35.07 -6.75 -6.25
N PHE A 272 35.41 -7.48 -5.18
CA PHE A 272 36.77 -7.95 -4.94
C PHE A 272 37.09 -9.31 -5.56
N GLN A 273 36.12 -10.23 -5.63
CA GLN A 273 36.33 -11.58 -6.17
C GLN A 273 36.10 -11.61 -7.68
N TYR A 274 35.10 -10.86 -8.15
CA TYR A 274 34.68 -10.86 -9.56
C TYR A 274 35.10 -9.59 -10.33
N GLU A 275 35.84 -8.69 -9.66
CA GLU A 275 36.39 -7.45 -10.23
C GLU A 275 35.35 -6.60 -10.95
N LYS A 276 34.10 -6.60 -10.45
CA LYS A 276 33.01 -5.85 -11.06
C LYS A 276 33.08 -4.36 -10.70
N PRO A 277 32.66 -3.47 -11.63
CA PRO A 277 32.51 -2.05 -11.33
C PRO A 277 31.55 -1.82 -10.14
N PHE A 278 31.82 -0.80 -9.33
CA PHE A 278 30.98 -0.45 -8.16
C PHE A 278 29.49 -0.32 -8.49
N LYS A 279 29.15 0.23 -9.66
CA LYS A 279 27.77 0.39 -10.11
C LYS A 279 27.03 -0.96 -10.22
N GLU A 280 27.73 -2.03 -10.58
CA GLU A 280 27.17 -3.39 -10.69
C GLU A 280 27.17 -4.16 -9.35
N CYS A 281 27.72 -3.56 -8.30
CA CYS A 281 27.80 -4.13 -6.95
C CYS A 281 26.71 -3.55 -6.02
N ILE A 282 25.85 -2.67 -6.53
CA ILE A 282 24.74 -2.11 -5.75
C ILE A 282 23.69 -3.22 -5.55
N PRO A 283 23.35 -3.58 -4.30
CA PRO A 283 22.52 -4.74 -4.01
C PRO A 283 21.03 -4.47 -4.29
N THR A 284 20.65 -4.49 -5.56
CA THR A 284 19.28 -4.27 -6.03
C THR A 284 18.54 -5.59 -6.28
N SER A 285 17.20 -5.53 -6.36
CA SER A 285 16.37 -6.71 -6.66
C SER A 285 16.49 -7.23 -8.11
N GLN A 286 17.30 -6.58 -8.95
CA GLN A 286 17.55 -6.99 -10.33
C GLN A 286 18.46 -8.23 -10.38
N HIS A 287 19.35 -8.37 -9.40
CA HIS A 287 20.33 -9.46 -9.32
C HIS A 287 19.67 -10.76 -8.85
N ALA A 288 19.64 -11.78 -9.73
CA ALA A 288 18.98 -13.06 -9.47
C ALA A 288 19.66 -13.86 -8.35
N ASP A 289 20.98 -13.90 -8.39
CA ASP A 289 21.84 -14.47 -7.34
C ASP A 289 21.54 -13.86 -5.96
N LEU A 290 21.49 -12.53 -5.87
CA LEU A 290 21.15 -11.86 -4.60
C LEU A 290 19.73 -12.20 -4.11
N ARG A 291 18.75 -12.31 -5.01
CA ARG A 291 17.38 -12.71 -4.63
C ARG A 291 17.35 -14.10 -4.02
N VAL A 292 18.07 -15.05 -4.61
CA VAL A 292 18.19 -16.43 -4.11
C VAL A 292 18.88 -16.46 -2.74
N MET A 293 19.97 -15.70 -2.57
CA MET A 293 20.64 -15.60 -1.27
C MET A 293 19.70 -15.06 -0.19
N LEU A 294 18.95 -14.00 -0.48
CA LEU A 294 17.99 -13.43 0.47
C LEU A 294 16.86 -14.42 0.81
N LEU A 295 16.36 -15.18 -0.17
CA LEU A 295 15.37 -16.23 0.06
C LEU A 295 15.90 -17.31 1.02
N LEU A 296 17.12 -17.78 0.81
CA LEU A 296 17.72 -18.82 1.65
C LEU A 296 18.07 -18.31 3.05
N GLY A 297 18.54 -17.07 3.17
CA GLY A 297 18.78 -16.44 4.46
C GLY A 297 17.49 -16.30 5.28
N ASN A 298 16.44 -15.75 4.68
CA ASN A 298 15.13 -15.61 5.32
C ASN A 298 14.50 -16.97 5.64
N GLY A 299 14.61 -17.95 4.75
CA GLY A 299 14.13 -19.31 4.99
C GLY A 299 14.85 -19.98 6.15
N THR A 300 16.18 -19.83 6.25
CA THR A 300 16.98 -20.37 7.35
C THR A 300 16.58 -19.75 8.68
N LEU A 301 16.42 -18.42 8.73
CA LEU A 301 15.93 -17.71 9.92
C LEU A 301 14.56 -18.23 10.33
N CYS A 302 13.60 -18.34 9.41
CA CYS A 302 12.24 -18.82 9.72
C CYS A 302 12.22 -20.27 10.23
N VAL A 303 13.10 -21.14 9.71
CA VAL A 303 13.22 -22.52 10.20
C VAL A 303 13.72 -22.55 11.64
N ILE A 304 14.73 -21.73 11.97
CA ILE A 304 15.28 -21.65 13.33
C ILE A 304 14.26 -21.04 14.30
N ASP A 305 13.62 -19.94 13.91
CA ASP A 305 12.53 -19.29 14.66
C ASP A 305 11.38 -20.26 14.93
N GLY A 306 10.86 -20.91 13.88
CA GLY A 306 9.77 -21.87 13.99
C GLY A 306 10.12 -23.08 14.87
N ALA A 307 11.37 -23.55 14.80
CA ALA A 307 11.85 -24.62 15.68
C ALA A 307 11.95 -24.16 17.15
N ASP A 308 12.47 -22.95 17.43
CA ASP A 308 12.52 -22.42 18.81
C ASP A 308 11.12 -22.26 19.39
N ALA A 309 10.22 -21.63 18.63
CA ALA A 309 8.83 -21.43 19.03
C ALA A 309 8.14 -22.77 19.32
N ALA A 310 8.29 -23.76 18.44
CA ALA A 310 7.72 -25.09 18.64
C ALA A 310 8.28 -25.79 19.89
N ILE A 311 9.61 -25.81 20.06
CA ILE A 311 10.27 -26.48 21.20
C ILE A 311 9.90 -25.82 22.53
N ARG A 312 9.99 -24.49 22.63
CA ARG A 312 9.79 -23.77 23.89
C ARG A 312 8.33 -23.58 24.27
N SER A 313 7.42 -23.66 23.30
CA SER A 313 5.99 -23.58 23.59
C SER A 313 5.44 -24.80 24.35
N GLY A 314 6.15 -25.94 24.32
CA GLY A 314 5.72 -27.17 25.01
C GLY A 314 4.35 -27.68 24.56
N GLY A 315 3.91 -27.33 23.34
CA GLY A 315 2.59 -27.68 22.80
C GLY A 315 1.48 -26.67 23.11
N ASN A 316 1.76 -25.58 23.83
CA ASN A 316 0.83 -24.47 24.01
C ASN A 316 0.89 -23.55 22.78
N PHE A 317 -0.15 -23.54 21.96
CA PHE A 317 -0.14 -22.79 20.71
C PHE A 317 -0.10 -21.27 20.91
N LEU A 318 -0.65 -20.73 21.99
CA LEU A 318 -0.53 -19.30 22.29
C LEU A 318 0.94 -18.94 22.57
N ALA A 319 1.63 -19.74 23.38
CA ALA A 319 3.05 -19.56 23.67
C ALA A 319 3.92 -19.75 22.42
N MET A 320 3.51 -20.63 21.49
CA MET A 320 4.18 -20.75 20.19
C MET A 320 3.98 -19.47 19.37
N PHE A 321 2.73 -19.00 19.25
CA PHE A 321 2.40 -17.84 18.44
C PHE A 321 3.06 -16.55 18.93
N THR A 322 3.16 -16.34 20.24
CA THR A 322 3.83 -15.16 20.81
C THR A 322 5.36 -15.17 20.64
N ARG A 323 5.95 -16.34 20.37
CA ARG A 323 7.39 -16.48 20.10
C ARG A 323 7.74 -16.42 18.62
N LEU A 324 6.80 -16.74 17.72
CA LEU A 324 7.05 -16.69 16.29
C LEU A 324 7.35 -15.27 15.83
N ASN A 325 8.41 -15.10 15.05
CA ASN A 325 8.74 -13.84 14.43
C ASN A 325 7.88 -13.59 13.17
N LEU A 326 6.67 -13.06 13.37
CA LEU A 326 5.72 -12.82 12.27
C LEU A 326 6.28 -11.90 11.17
N ILE A 327 7.19 -10.97 11.50
CA ILE A 327 7.81 -10.09 10.51
C ILE A 327 8.74 -10.87 9.59
N ALA A 328 9.54 -11.77 10.14
CA ALA A 328 10.42 -12.63 9.34
C ALA A 328 9.62 -13.58 8.44
N TRP A 329 8.55 -14.20 8.96
CA TRP A 329 7.66 -15.04 8.16
C TRP A 329 6.97 -14.25 7.04
N PHE A 330 6.44 -13.07 7.35
CA PHE A 330 5.83 -12.19 6.34
C PHE A 330 6.85 -11.80 5.25
N ARG A 331 8.08 -11.46 5.65
CA ARG A 331 9.17 -11.14 4.73
C ARG A 331 9.52 -12.33 3.84
N PHE A 332 9.67 -13.52 4.42
CA PHE A 332 9.99 -14.73 3.67
C PHE A 332 8.90 -15.07 2.65
N VAL A 333 7.63 -15.10 3.08
CA VAL A 333 6.49 -15.35 2.20
C VAL A 333 6.42 -14.31 1.08
N SER A 334 6.62 -13.03 1.39
CA SER A 334 6.64 -11.95 0.39
C SER A 334 7.76 -12.14 -0.65
N LEU A 335 8.95 -12.56 -0.22
CA LEU A 335 10.06 -12.86 -1.13
C LEU A 335 9.76 -14.08 -2.00
N VAL A 336 9.20 -15.15 -1.44
CA VAL A 336 8.80 -16.36 -2.17
C VAL A 336 7.76 -16.03 -3.23
N LEU A 337 6.69 -15.31 -2.85
CA LEU A 337 5.64 -14.89 -3.79
C LEU A 337 6.22 -14.00 -4.90
N LYS A 338 7.08 -13.03 -4.55
CA LYS A 338 7.73 -12.17 -5.53
C LYS A 338 8.58 -12.97 -6.51
N GLU A 339 9.34 -13.95 -6.02
CA GLU A 339 10.18 -14.79 -6.87
C GLU A 339 9.34 -15.72 -7.76
N ILE A 340 8.24 -16.28 -7.25
CA ILE A 340 7.27 -17.04 -8.06
C ILE A 340 6.71 -16.15 -9.19
N CYS A 341 6.28 -14.93 -8.88
CA CYS A 341 5.76 -13.99 -9.89
C CYS A 341 6.81 -13.62 -10.95
N ILE A 342 8.09 -13.52 -10.57
CA ILE A 342 9.19 -13.28 -11.51
C ILE A 342 9.40 -14.50 -12.41
N ARG A 343 9.47 -15.71 -11.85
CA ARG A 343 9.71 -16.95 -12.61
C ARG A 343 8.55 -17.32 -13.52
N LEU A 344 7.32 -16.97 -13.14
CA LEU A 344 6.12 -17.14 -13.97
C LEU A 344 5.96 -16.01 -15.01
N GLY A 345 6.85 -15.03 -15.07
CA GLY A 345 6.77 -13.91 -16.03
C GLY A 345 5.66 -12.89 -15.75
N ILE A 346 4.91 -13.02 -14.65
CA ILE A 346 3.80 -12.11 -14.27
C ILE A 346 4.31 -10.67 -14.11
N LYS A 347 5.53 -10.51 -13.57
CA LYS A 347 6.14 -9.19 -13.41
C LYS A 347 6.38 -8.50 -14.76
N GLU A 348 6.76 -9.23 -15.80
CA GLU A 348 6.96 -8.65 -17.13
C GLU A 348 5.64 -8.21 -17.74
N VAL A 349 4.54 -8.95 -17.50
CA VAL A 349 3.19 -8.58 -17.96
C VAL A 349 2.74 -7.28 -17.29
N LEU A 350 2.82 -7.21 -15.96
CA LEU A 350 2.41 -6.02 -15.21
C LEU A 350 3.26 -4.79 -15.56
N GLN A 351 4.56 -4.99 -15.80
CA GLN A 351 5.46 -3.91 -16.18
C GLN A 351 5.21 -3.43 -17.62
N LYS A 352 4.88 -4.34 -18.54
CA LYS A 352 4.42 -3.98 -19.89
C LYS A 352 3.12 -3.18 -19.88
N GLU A 353 2.15 -3.56 -19.04
CA GLU A 353 0.90 -2.79 -18.87
C GLU A 353 1.19 -1.40 -18.33
N LEU A 354 2.03 -1.29 -17.29
CA LEU A 354 2.41 0.01 -16.72
C LEU A 354 3.12 0.92 -17.75
N GLU A 355 4.01 0.35 -18.56
CA GLU A 355 4.68 1.07 -19.65
C GLU A 355 3.72 1.47 -20.77
N ALA A 356 2.74 0.63 -21.09
CA ALA A 356 1.67 0.97 -22.02
C ALA A 356 0.83 2.15 -21.49
N PHE A 357 0.44 2.14 -20.22
CA PHE A 357 -0.28 3.27 -19.60
C PHE A 357 0.52 4.57 -19.63
N LYS A 358 1.84 4.52 -19.38
CA LYS A 358 2.70 5.71 -19.51
C LYS A 358 2.69 6.26 -20.92
N ARG A 359 2.87 5.41 -21.94
CA ARG A 359 2.84 5.84 -23.36
C ARG A 359 1.51 6.44 -23.76
N VAL A 360 0.40 5.86 -23.30
CA VAL A 360 -0.95 6.41 -23.52
C VAL A 360 -1.07 7.78 -22.85
N ASN A 361 -0.60 7.93 -21.61
CA ASN A 361 -0.65 9.20 -20.91
C ASN A 361 0.19 10.29 -21.60
N ASP A 362 1.39 9.94 -22.08
CA ASP A 362 2.25 10.84 -22.86
C ASP A 362 1.57 11.27 -24.18
N ALA A 363 0.92 10.33 -24.88
CA ALA A 363 0.16 10.63 -26.09
C ALA A 363 -1.04 11.54 -25.81
N ILE A 364 -1.77 11.32 -24.71
CA ILE A 364 -2.88 12.18 -24.28
C ILE A 364 -2.39 13.60 -24.00
N LEU A 365 -1.24 13.76 -23.34
CA LEU A 365 -0.65 15.08 -23.08
C LEU A 365 -0.25 15.80 -24.38
N LEU A 366 0.28 15.06 -25.36
CA LEU A 366 0.57 15.61 -26.69
C LEU A 366 -0.71 16.07 -27.40
N TYR A 367 -1.76 15.25 -27.41
CA TYR A 367 -3.05 15.62 -28.00
C TYR A 367 -3.69 16.82 -27.29
N LEU A 368 -3.61 16.90 -25.95
CA LEU A 368 -4.08 18.06 -25.20
C LEU A 368 -3.33 19.33 -25.60
N ALA A 369 -2.01 19.27 -25.74
CA ALA A 369 -1.21 20.41 -26.19
C ALA A 369 -1.50 20.82 -27.64
N GLU A 370 -1.94 19.89 -28.50
CA GLU A 370 -2.40 20.20 -29.86
C GLU A 370 -3.81 20.81 -29.86
N LEU A 371 -4.71 20.28 -29.03
CA LEU A 371 -6.05 20.85 -28.81
C LEU A 371 -5.99 22.26 -28.23
N GLU A 372 -5.06 22.55 -27.30
CA GLU A 372 -4.85 23.90 -26.77
C GLU A 372 -4.42 24.91 -27.83
N LYS A 373 -3.76 24.46 -28.91
CA LYS A 373 -3.40 25.30 -30.06
C LYS A 373 -4.55 25.54 -31.02
N THR A 374 -5.60 24.73 -30.94
CA THR A 374 -6.77 24.87 -31.80
C THR A 374 -7.63 26.01 -31.28
N ASP A 375 -7.89 27.01 -32.13
CA ASP A 375 -8.84 28.08 -31.80
C ASP A 375 -10.27 27.52 -31.89
N VAL A 376 -10.72 26.97 -30.77
CA VAL A 376 -12.06 26.37 -30.62
C VAL A 376 -13.16 27.38 -30.97
N GLU A 377 -12.94 28.67 -30.72
CA GLU A 377 -13.94 29.70 -30.99
C GLU A 377 -13.96 30.05 -32.49
N ALA A 378 -12.83 30.03 -33.18
CA ALA A 378 -12.81 30.13 -34.65
C ALA A 378 -13.51 28.93 -35.30
N TYR A 379 -13.24 27.70 -34.83
CA TYR A 379 -13.88 26.49 -35.34
C TYR A 379 -15.41 26.51 -35.14
N LYS A 380 -15.89 26.93 -33.97
CA LYS A 380 -17.33 27.07 -33.72
C LYS A 380 -17.98 28.09 -34.65
N ARG A 381 -17.36 29.26 -34.84
CA ARG A 381 -17.86 30.30 -35.76
C ARG A 381 -17.96 29.78 -37.19
N GLU A 382 -16.95 29.02 -37.63
CA GLU A 382 -16.94 28.39 -38.95
C GLU A 382 -18.09 27.36 -39.09
N VAL A 383 -18.24 26.45 -38.13
CA VAL A 383 -19.31 25.43 -38.15
C VAL A 383 -20.70 26.06 -38.09
N GLU A 384 -20.90 27.10 -37.28
CA GLU A 384 -22.16 27.87 -37.23
C GLU A 384 -22.47 28.47 -38.60
N SER A 385 -21.48 29.07 -39.28
CA SER A 385 -21.67 29.66 -40.61
C SER A 385 -22.12 28.63 -41.66
N TYR A 386 -21.55 27.42 -41.65
CA TYR A 386 -21.98 26.34 -42.55
C TYR A 386 -23.36 25.80 -42.18
N THR A 387 -23.69 25.73 -40.89
CA THR A 387 -24.99 25.25 -40.43
C THR A 387 -26.11 26.22 -40.80
N GLU A 388 -25.87 27.53 -40.67
CA GLU A 388 -26.79 28.57 -41.12
C GLU A 388 -27.03 28.50 -42.62
N TYR A 389 -25.96 28.28 -43.41
CA TYR A 389 -26.04 28.07 -44.86
C TYR A 389 -26.87 26.84 -45.23
N CYS A 390 -26.59 25.68 -44.63
CA CYS A 390 -27.37 24.46 -44.88
C CYS A 390 -28.85 24.65 -44.55
N SER A 391 -29.16 25.30 -43.42
CA SER A 391 -30.53 25.66 -43.04
C SER A 391 -31.19 26.60 -44.06
N LEU A 392 -30.45 27.56 -44.62
CA LEU A 392 -30.98 28.49 -45.63
C LEU A 392 -31.38 27.73 -46.91
N ILE A 393 -30.52 26.81 -47.39
CA ILE A 393 -30.83 25.97 -48.55
C ILE A 393 -32.05 25.08 -48.26
N GLU A 394 -32.08 24.40 -47.12
CA GLU A 394 -33.18 23.48 -46.76
C GLU A 394 -34.55 24.18 -46.70
N LYS A 395 -34.59 25.45 -46.28
CA LYS A 395 -35.83 26.23 -46.14
C LYS A 395 -36.31 26.85 -47.45
N THR A 396 -35.54 26.73 -48.52
CA THR A 396 -35.84 27.39 -49.78
C THR A 396 -36.79 26.54 -50.64
N SER A 397 -37.91 27.12 -51.09
CA SER A 397 -38.99 26.39 -51.77
C SER A 397 -39.22 26.79 -53.23
N ASN A 398 -38.41 27.69 -53.79
CA ASN A 398 -38.47 28.09 -55.19
C ASN A 398 -37.07 28.40 -55.76
N GLU A 399 -36.95 28.33 -57.08
CA GLU A 399 -35.68 28.42 -57.82
C GLU A 399 -35.00 29.79 -57.69
N GLU A 400 -35.76 30.88 -57.74
CA GLU A 400 -35.23 32.25 -57.62
C GLU A 400 -34.58 32.49 -56.25
N THR A 401 -35.23 32.03 -55.18
CA THR A 401 -34.72 32.20 -53.81
C THR A 401 -33.50 31.30 -53.58
N LEU A 402 -33.44 30.13 -54.23
CA LEU A 402 -32.30 29.22 -54.15
C LEU A 402 -31.09 29.81 -54.86
N ASN A 403 -31.28 30.40 -56.04
CA ASN A 403 -30.22 31.06 -56.78
C ASN A 403 -29.62 32.24 -55.99
N MET A 404 -30.48 33.05 -55.35
CA MET A 404 -30.03 34.12 -54.45
C MET A 404 -29.26 33.59 -53.24
N ALA A 405 -29.72 32.52 -52.60
CA ALA A 405 -29.03 31.90 -51.46
C ALA A 405 -27.65 31.34 -51.86
N LEU A 406 -27.55 30.71 -53.03
CA LEU A 406 -26.29 30.22 -53.58
C LEU A 406 -25.32 31.37 -53.88
N ILE A 407 -25.76 32.42 -54.58
CA ILE A 407 -24.89 33.58 -54.90
C ILE A 407 -24.40 34.29 -53.63
N LEU A 408 -25.25 34.42 -52.60
CA LEU A 408 -24.84 34.99 -51.31
C LEU A 408 -23.77 34.13 -50.62
N SER A 409 -23.84 32.80 -50.77
CA SER A 409 -22.86 31.88 -50.19
C SER A 409 -21.47 31.98 -50.81
N PHE A 410 -21.37 32.25 -52.12
CA PHE A 410 -20.08 32.55 -52.76
C PHE A 410 -19.39 33.74 -52.08
N LYS A 411 -20.16 34.80 -51.76
CA LYS A 411 -19.62 35.99 -51.08
C LYS A 411 -19.25 35.71 -49.62
N GLN A 412 -20.05 34.93 -48.90
CA GLN A 412 -19.83 34.65 -47.47
C GLN A 412 -18.70 33.65 -47.23
N LEU A 413 -18.47 32.71 -48.15
CA LEU A 413 -17.38 31.74 -48.12
C LEU A 413 -16.11 32.25 -48.83
N GLU A 414 -16.09 33.52 -49.27
CA GLU A 414 -14.99 34.13 -50.02
C GLU A 414 -14.60 33.35 -51.30
N ILE A 415 -15.56 32.69 -51.93
CA ILE A 415 -15.37 31.95 -53.19
C ILE A 415 -15.61 32.93 -54.34
N GLU A 416 -14.61 33.11 -55.20
CA GLU A 416 -14.75 33.94 -56.38
C GLU A 416 -15.73 33.32 -57.39
N LYS A 417 -16.60 34.16 -57.96
CA LYS A 417 -17.54 33.72 -59.00
C LYS A 417 -16.82 33.65 -60.33
N ALA A 418 -17.11 32.59 -61.10
CA ALA A 418 -16.58 32.40 -62.45
C ALA A 418 -17.19 33.34 -63.52
N TRP A 419 -18.05 34.29 -63.12
CA TRP A 419 -18.74 35.25 -63.98
C TRP A 419 -18.97 36.59 -63.25
N ASP A 420 -19.08 37.67 -64.02
CA ASP A 420 -19.36 39.01 -63.52
C ASP A 420 -20.75 39.49 -63.97
N GLY A 421 -21.46 40.21 -63.12
CA GLY A 421 -22.84 40.64 -63.34
C GLY A 421 -23.90 39.53 -63.19
N ASP A 422 -25.01 39.67 -63.91
CA ASP A 422 -26.11 38.69 -63.97
C ASP A 422 -25.68 37.45 -64.78
N PHE A 423 -26.05 36.26 -64.29
CA PHE A 423 -25.60 35.00 -64.89
C PHE A 423 -26.17 34.79 -66.30
N ASP A 424 -27.46 35.06 -66.49
CA ASP A 424 -28.14 34.81 -67.77
C ASP A 424 -27.70 35.84 -68.82
N GLU A 425 -27.45 37.09 -68.41
CA GLU A 425 -26.85 38.11 -69.28
C GLU A 425 -25.41 37.76 -69.68
N PHE A 426 -24.61 37.25 -68.74
CA PHE A 426 -23.25 36.79 -68.99
C PHE A 426 -23.23 35.62 -69.98
N MET A 427 -24.12 34.64 -69.82
CA MET A 427 -24.16 33.44 -70.68
C MET A 427 -24.78 33.70 -72.07
N ASN A 428 -25.54 34.79 -72.26
CA ASN A 428 -26.09 35.16 -73.57
C ASN A 428 -25.03 35.65 -74.57
N HIS A 429 -23.84 36.03 -74.11
CA HIS A 429 -22.73 36.42 -74.97
C HIS A 429 -21.92 35.19 -75.40
N ARG A 430 -22.01 34.81 -76.68
CA ARG A 430 -21.37 33.59 -77.22
C ARG A 430 -19.84 33.51 -77.07
N SER A 431 -19.18 34.62 -76.75
CA SER A 431 -17.73 34.69 -76.48
C SER A 431 -17.35 34.44 -75.02
N ASN A 432 -18.30 34.46 -74.10
CA ASN A 432 -18.06 34.28 -72.68
C ASN A 432 -17.89 32.80 -72.33
N HIS A 433 -17.06 32.51 -71.35
CA HIS A 433 -16.84 31.19 -70.80
C HIS A 433 -16.62 31.30 -69.29
N LEU A 434 -17.12 30.32 -68.54
CA LEU A 434 -16.91 30.24 -67.10
C LEU A 434 -15.46 29.81 -66.84
N VAL A 435 -14.72 30.63 -66.09
CA VAL A 435 -13.36 30.31 -65.65
C VAL A 435 -13.40 30.15 -64.14
N PHE A 436 -13.10 28.94 -63.68
CA PHE A 436 -12.98 28.62 -62.26
C PHE A 436 -11.49 28.59 -61.92
N GLU A 437 -11.07 29.35 -60.91
CA GLU A 437 -9.70 29.35 -60.39
C GLU A 437 -9.44 28.25 -59.36
#